data_AF-A0A5U2F8N4-F1
#
_entry.id   AF-A0A5U2F8N4-F1
#
_cell.length_a   1.000
_cell.length_b   1.000
_cell.length_c   1.000
_cell.angle_alpha   90.00
_cell.angle_beta   90.00
_cell.angle_gamma   90.00
#
_symmetry.space_group_name_H-M   'P 1'
#
loop_
_entity.id
_entity.type
_entity.pdbx_description
1 polymer ?
#
loop_
_entity_poly.entity_id
_entity_poly.type
_entity_poly.pdbx_seq_one_letter_code
_entity_poly.pdbx_strand_id
1 'polypeptide(L)'
;QRQLMRLEEREIPFAMALTATRTAKAAQMALKDEIGRVFDNPTQWILNSTYILAAKKNNPKAVVYAREWGGTPAPTTLTPQIEGGERQYKRSEGALRAGGYLPNGWQVAPGPGAKRDKYGNINRGQLQ
;
A
#
# COMPACT_ATOMS: atom_id res chain seq x y z
N GLN A 1 20.32 43.36 8.77
CA GLN A 1 20.24 42.90 7.37
C GLN A 1 20.72 41.45 7.18
N ARG A 2 21.94 41.03 7.58
CA ARG A 2 22.42 39.63 7.43
C ARG A 2 21.55 38.54 8.08
N GLN A 3 20.89 38.84 9.19
CA GLN A 3 19.99 37.88 9.87
C GLN A 3 18.69 37.62 9.10
N LEU A 4 18.15 38.63 8.40
CA LEU A 4 16.94 38.49 7.58
C LEU A 4 17.23 37.62 6.35
N MET A 5 18.36 37.85 5.66
CA MET A 5 18.79 37.00 4.53
C MET A 5 18.97 35.53 4.95
N ARG A 6 19.57 35.27 6.12
CA ARG A 6 19.72 33.89 6.61
C ARG A 6 18.37 33.20 6.88
N LEU A 7 17.41 33.95 7.44
CA LEU A 7 16.07 33.44 7.71
C LEU A 7 15.37 33.05 6.40
N GLU A 8 15.40 33.94 5.42
CA GLU A 8 14.76 33.77 4.12
C GLU A 8 15.39 32.65 3.29
N GLU A 9 16.72 32.59 3.21
CA GLU A 9 17.43 31.63 2.34
C GLU A 9 17.57 30.22 2.94
N ARG A 10 17.57 30.08 4.28
CA ARG A 10 17.91 28.80 4.93
C ARG A 10 16.84 28.28 5.87
N GLU A 11 16.35 29.13 6.77
CA GLU A 11 15.47 28.68 7.86
C GLU A 11 14.04 28.45 7.37
N ILE A 12 13.48 29.36 6.57
CA ILE A 12 12.13 29.21 6.01
C ILE A 12 12.03 27.95 5.13
N PRO A 13 12.91 27.72 4.12
CA PRO A 13 12.83 26.52 3.29
C PRO A 13 13.05 25.22 4.07
N PHE A 14 13.90 25.26 5.11
CA PHE A 14 14.09 24.11 5.99
C PHE A 14 12.83 23.81 6.82
N ALA A 15 12.24 24.83 7.44
CA ALA A 15 11.02 24.69 8.23
C ALA A 15 9.85 24.18 7.37
N MET A 16 9.73 24.64 6.12
CA MET A 16 8.73 24.14 5.18
C MET A 16 8.94 22.66 4.85
N ALA A 17 10.15 22.26 4.46
CA ALA A 17 10.45 20.87 4.15
C ALA A 17 10.28 19.94 5.37
N LEU A 18 10.68 20.40 6.55
CA LEU A 18 10.51 19.67 7.80
C LEU A 18 9.04 19.47 8.14
N THR A 19 8.23 20.54 8.06
CA THR A 19 6.79 20.49 8.33
C THR A 19 6.09 19.56 7.34
N ALA A 20 6.33 19.70 6.04
CA ALA A 20 5.75 18.82 5.02
C ALA A 20 6.08 17.33 5.27
N THR A 21 7.35 17.04 5.60
CA THR A 21 7.78 15.67 5.90
C THR A 21 7.15 15.12 7.18
N ARG A 22 6.99 15.95 8.22
CA ARG A 22 6.31 15.55 9.47
C ARG A 22 4.83 15.27 9.25
N THR A 23 4.14 16.11 8.47
CA THR A 23 2.74 15.90 8.10
C THR A 23 2.58 14.59 7.31
N ALA A 24 3.47 14.31 6.36
CA ALA A 24 3.45 13.04 5.62
C ALA A 24 3.67 11.82 6.54
N LYS A 25 4.52 11.93 7.56
CA LYS A 25 4.69 10.87 8.57
C LYS A 25 3.44 10.61 9.39
N ALA A 26 2.77 11.67 9.85
CA ALA A 26 1.51 11.54 10.56
C ALA A 26 0.43 10.89 9.67
N ALA A 27 0.33 11.31 8.41
CA ALA A 27 -0.60 10.73 7.44
C ALA A 27 -0.31 9.25 7.17
N GLN A 28 0.97 8.87 6.99
CA GLN A 28 1.36 7.46 6.80
C GLN A 28 0.98 6.60 8.00
N MET A 29 1.19 7.10 9.22
CA MET A 29 0.81 6.39 10.44
C MET A 29 -0.70 6.17 10.50
N ALA A 30 -1.49 7.21 10.27
CA ALA A 30 -2.94 7.12 10.22
C ALA A 30 -3.43 6.14 9.15
N LEU A 31 -2.81 6.13 7.96
CA LEU A 31 -3.14 5.17 6.90
C LEU A 31 -2.80 3.73 7.31
N LYS A 32 -1.67 3.51 7.99
CA LYS A 32 -1.28 2.19 8.48
C LYS A 32 -2.25 1.68 9.55
N ASP A 33 -2.68 2.54 10.46
CA ASP A 33 -3.65 2.21 11.49
C ASP A 33 -5.02 1.90 10.85
N GLU A 34 -5.43 2.68 9.85
CA GLU A 34 -6.66 2.44 9.10
C GLU A 34 -6.63 1.10 8.37
N ILE A 35 -5.52 0.75 7.71
CA ILE A 35 -5.32 -0.58 7.11
C ILE A 35 -5.48 -1.67 8.17
N GLY A 36 -4.90 -1.50 9.35
CA GLY A 36 -5.05 -2.45 10.46
C GLY A 36 -6.49 -2.60 10.97
N ARG A 37 -7.31 -1.56 10.80
CA ARG A 37 -8.70 -1.50 11.25
C ARG A 37 -9.69 -2.07 10.23
N VAL A 38 -9.50 -1.82 8.94
CA VAL A 38 -10.46 -2.18 7.88
C VAL A 38 -10.21 -3.56 7.28
N PHE A 39 -8.97 -4.06 7.33
CA PHE A 39 -8.66 -5.39 6.82
C PHE A 39 -8.70 -6.43 7.94
N ASP A 40 -9.25 -7.61 7.61
CA ASP A 40 -9.18 -8.78 8.48
C ASP A 40 -7.81 -9.45 8.35
N ASN A 41 -7.04 -9.51 9.45
CA ASN A 41 -5.71 -10.12 9.51
C ASN A 41 -4.77 -9.74 8.34
N PRO A 42 -4.51 -8.45 8.11
CA PRO A 42 -3.67 -8.02 7.01
C PRO A 42 -2.25 -8.57 7.14
N THR A 43 -1.70 -9.03 6.03
CA THR A 43 -0.30 -9.46 5.99
C THR A 43 0.64 -8.30 6.31
N GLN A 44 1.81 -8.60 6.85
CA GLN A 44 2.85 -7.59 7.08
C GLN A 44 3.28 -6.87 5.78
N TRP A 45 3.07 -7.49 4.62
CA TRP A 45 3.28 -6.85 3.32
C TRP A 45 2.35 -5.65 3.13
N ILE A 46 1.05 -5.81 3.39
CA ILE A 46 0.04 -4.76 3.26
C ILE A 46 0.16 -3.73 4.39
N LEU A 47 0.42 -4.16 5.63
CA LEU A 47 0.64 -3.21 6.75
C LEU A 47 1.84 -2.28 6.52
N ASN A 48 2.83 -2.72 5.75
CA ASN A 48 4.04 -1.93 5.46
C ASN A 48 4.06 -1.47 3.98
N SER A 49 2.90 -1.34 3.34
CA SER A 49 2.82 -0.97 1.94
C SER A 49 2.77 0.54 1.68
N THR A 50 2.71 1.39 2.71
CA THR A 50 2.74 2.85 2.55
C THR A 50 4.16 3.39 2.75
N TYR A 51 4.61 4.30 1.89
CA TYR A 51 5.94 4.90 1.90
C TYR A 51 5.87 6.43 1.82
N ILE A 52 6.95 7.09 2.24
CA ILE A 52 7.05 8.56 2.22
C ILE A 52 8.20 8.97 1.31
N LEU A 53 7.90 9.85 0.36
CA LEU A 53 8.90 10.70 -0.28
C LEU A 53 9.00 11.98 0.56
N ALA A 54 10.12 12.14 1.27
CA ALA A 54 10.35 13.29 2.11
C ALA A 54 10.56 14.57 1.27
N ALA A 55 10.11 15.71 1.82
CA ALA A 55 10.31 17.00 1.21
C ALA A 55 11.78 17.44 1.30
N LYS A 56 12.22 18.22 0.31
CA LYS A 56 13.56 18.81 0.26
C LYS A 56 13.46 20.33 0.42
N LYS A 57 14.54 20.99 0.86
CA LYS A 57 14.54 22.46 1.02
C LYS A 57 14.18 23.21 -0.27
N ASN A 58 14.64 22.70 -1.41
CA ASN A 58 14.36 23.26 -2.74
C ASN A 58 13.03 22.79 -3.34
N ASN A 59 12.35 21.84 -2.70
CA ASN A 59 11.05 21.32 -3.13
C ASN A 59 10.27 20.84 -1.89
N PRO A 60 9.52 21.73 -1.22
CA PRO A 60 8.84 21.46 0.05
C PRO A 60 7.59 20.58 -0.12
N LYS A 61 7.60 19.63 -1.06
CA LYS A 61 6.53 18.66 -1.31
C LYS A 61 6.92 17.31 -0.74
N ALA A 62 6.11 16.78 0.16
CA ALA A 62 6.19 15.41 0.63
C ALA A 62 5.01 14.60 0.07
N VAL A 63 5.21 13.32 -0.20
CA VAL A 63 4.18 12.44 -0.78
C VAL A 63 4.12 11.14 0.01
N VAL A 64 2.91 10.71 0.36
CA VAL A 64 2.65 9.35 0.85
C VAL A 64 2.13 8.53 -0.33
N TYR A 65 2.73 7.36 -0.58
CA TYR A 65 2.40 6.54 -1.73
C TYR A 65 2.44 5.05 -1.38
N ALA A 66 1.77 4.24 -2.19
CA ALA A 66 1.75 2.80 -2.03
C ALA A 66 2.97 2.14 -2.69
N ARG A 67 3.43 1.03 -2.11
CA ARG A 67 4.58 0.26 -2.56
C ARG A 67 4.27 -0.48 -3.85
N GLU A 68 5.13 -0.32 -4.86
CA GLU A 68 4.95 -0.96 -6.16
C GLU A 68 6.04 -2.00 -6.51
N TRP A 69 7.05 -2.18 -5.65
CA TRP A 69 8.18 -3.07 -5.88
C TRP A 69 8.28 -4.19 -4.84
N GLY A 70 8.96 -5.29 -5.19
CA GLY A 70 9.29 -6.40 -4.27
C GLY A 70 8.19 -7.44 -4.09
N GLY A 71 7.22 -7.50 -5.01
CA GLY A 71 6.09 -8.41 -4.95
C GLY A 71 4.93 -7.90 -5.79
N THR A 72 3.72 -8.35 -5.48
CA THR A 72 2.51 -7.76 -6.06
C THR A 72 2.40 -6.30 -5.59
N PRO A 73 2.26 -5.34 -6.51
CA PRO A 73 2.05 -3.94 -6.14
C PRO A 73 0.89 -3.79 -5.17
N ALA A 74 1.09 -3.03 -4.10
CA ALA A 74 0.06 -2.78 -3.11
C ALA A 74 -1.20 -2.11 -3.69
N PRO A 75 -1.12 -1.18 -4.67
CA PRO A 75 -2.31 -0.65 -5.34
C PRO A 75 -3.24 -1.73 -5.89
N THR A 76 -2.71 -2.86 -6.38
CA THR A 76 -3.55 -3.95 -6.89
C THR A 76 -4.52 -4.51 -5.85
N THR A 77 -4.16 -4.44 -4.57
CA THR A 77 -5.03 -4.87 -3.45
C THR A 77 -5.79 -3.71 -2.83
N LEU A 78 -5.15 -2.54 -2.72
CA LEU A 78 -5.70 -1.38 -2.03
C LEU A 78 -6.70 -0.58 -2.88
N THR A 79 -6.43 -0.40 -4.18
CA THR A 79 -7.27 0.42 -5.06
C THR A 79 -8.73 -0.03 -5.08
N PRO A 80 -9.07 -1.34 -5.24
CA PRO A 80 -10.47 -1.77 -5.19
C PRO A 80 -11.15 -1.53 -3.83
N GLN A 81 -10.39 -1.44 -2.75
CA GLN A 81 -10.91 -1.14 -1.41
C GLN A 81 -11.12 0.36 -1.18
N ILE A 82 -10.34 1.20 -1.89
CA ILE A 82 -10.41 2.66 -1.79
C ILE A 82 -11.47 3.22 -2.74
N GLU A 83 -11.40 2.84 -4.01
CA GLU A 83 -12.25 3.36 -5.09
C GLU A 83 -13.53 2.53 -5.25
N GLY A 84 -13.55 1.31 -4.71
CA GLY A 84 -14.58 0.33 -5.00
C GLY A 84 -14.34 -0.41 -6.31
N GLY A 85 -15.22 -1.36 -6.62
CA GLY A 85 -15.18 -2.15 -7.85
C GLY A 85 -14.59 -3.55 -7.69
N GLU A 86 -14.34 -4.20 -8.82
CA GLU A 86 -13.84 -5.58 -8.84
C GLU A 86 -12.33 -5.64 -8.57
N ARG A 87 -11.93 -6.58 -7.72
CA ARG A 87 -10.51 -6.89 -7.56
C ARG A 87 -9.95 -7.55 -8.81
N GLN A 88 -8.67 -7.32 -9.06
CA GLN A 88 -7.93 -8.03 -10.09
C GLN A 88 -7.85 -9.54 -9.80
N TYR A 89 -7.78 -10.33 -10.87
CA TYR A 89 -7.61 -11.78 -10.75
C TYR A 89 -6.19 -12.13 -10.31
N LYS A 90 -6.09 -13.13 -9.44
CA LYS A 90 -4.80 -13.70 -9.04
C LYS A 90 -4.23 -14.51 -10.21
N ARG A 91 -2.91 -14.66 -10.28
CA ARG A 91 -2.26 -15.46 -11.34
C ARG A 91 -2.79 -16.92 -11.39
N SER A 92 -3.01 -17.54 -10.23
CA SER A 92 -3.59 -18.89 -10.15
C SER A 92 -5.01 -18.96 -10.70
N GLU A 93 -5.83 -17.93 -10.48
CA GLU A 93 -7.17 -17.83 -11.06
C GLU A 93 -7.12 -17.68 -12.58
N GLY A 94 -6.15 -16.92 -13.08
CA GLY A 94 -5.87 -16.83 -14.52
C GLY A 94 -5.52 -18.18 -15.14
N ALA A 95 -4.68 -18.99 -14.48
CA ALA A 95 -4.32 -20.32 -14.96
C ALA A 95 -5.52 -21.28 -14.97
N LEU A 96 -6.34 -21.29 -13.91
CA LEU A 96 -7.55 -22.10 -13.84
C LEU A 96 -8.58 -21.72 -14.92
N ARG A 97 -8.71 -20.43 -15.23
CA ARG A 97 -9.54 -19.93 -16.34
C ARG A 97 -9.03 -20.38 -17.69
N ALA A 98 -7.74 -20.25 -17.93
CA ALA A 98 -7.11 -20.70 -19.17
C ALA A 98 -7.30 -22.21 -19.38
N GLY A 99 -7.30 -23.00 -18.32
CA GLY A 99 -7.61 -24.44 -18.34
C GLY A 99 -9.09 -24.79 -18.42
N GLY A 100 -10.01 -23.81 -18.39
CA GLY A 100 -11.46 -24.04 -18.42
C GLY A 100 -12.08 -24.49 -17.09
N TYR A 101 -11.31 -24.51 -16.00
CA TYR A 101 -11.76 -24.97 -14.68
C TYR A 101 -12.45 -23.89 -13.84
N LEU A 102 -12.20 -22.61 -14.15
CA LEU A 102 -12.80 -21.48 -13.44
C LEU A 102 -13.59 -20.62 -14.44
N PRO A 103 -14.92 -20.51 -14.30
CA PRO A 103 -15.73 -19.66 -15.18
C PRO A 103 -15.32 -18.18 -15.14
N ASN A 104 -15.64 -17.45 -16.20
CA ASN A 104 -15.43 -16.01 -16.25
C ASN A 104 -16.26 -15.29 -15.17
N GLY A 105 -15.66 -14.29 -14.53
CA GLY A 105 -16.26 -13.59 -13.38
C GLY A 105 -16.09 -14.32 -12.03
N TRP A 106 -15.74 -15.60 -12.03
CA TRP A 106 -15.59 -16.37 -10.79
C TRP A 106 -14.23 -16.19 -10.15
N GLN A 107 -14.20 -16.30 -8.83
CA GLN A 107 -13.03 -16.11 -7.99
C GLN A 107 -12.86 -17.30 -7.05
N VAL A 108 -11.62 -17.61 -6.70
CA VAL A 108 -11.31 -18.70 -5.79
C VAL A 108 -11.39 -18.21 -4.34
N ALA A 109 -12.22 -18.89 -3.54
CA ALA A 109 -12.33 -18.68 -2.11
C ALA A 109 -11.94 -19.97 -1.35
N PRO A 110 -11.39 -19.86 -0.11
CA PRO A 110 -11.00 -21.03 0.66
C PRO A 110 -12.22 -21.87 1.12
N GLY A 111 -12.41 -23.05 0.53
CA GLY A 111 -13.42 -24.02 0.97
C GLY A 111 -13.05 -24.74 2.28
N PRO A 112 -13.94 -25.62 2.82
CA PRO A 112 -13.74 -26.29 4.11
C PRO A 112 -12.47 -27.13 4.23
N GLY A 113 -11.99 -27.72 3.13
CA GLY A 113 -10.76 -28.52 3.08
C GLY A 113 -9.49 -27.72 2.75
N ALA A 114 -9.58 -26.40 2.53
CA ALA A 114 -8.42 -25.58 2.20
C ALA A 114 -7.54 -25.38 3.44
N LYS A 115 -6.26 -25.72 3.34
CA LYS A 115 -5.27 -25.40 4.37
C LYS A 115 -4.99 -23.91 4.28
N ARG A 116 -5.26 -23.19 5.36
CA ARG A 116 -5.05 -21.74 5.43
C ARG A 116 -3.71 -21.43 6.08
N ASP A 117 -3.06 -20.36 5.63
CA ASP A 117 -1.92 -19.80 6.34
C ASP A 117 -2.38 -18.97 7.56
N LYS A 118 -1.42 -18.44 8.33
CA LYS A 118 -1.69 -17.63 9.52
C LYS A 118 -2.47 -16.33 9.25
N TYR A 119 -2.62 -15.93 7.99
CA TYR A 119 -3.36 -14.76 7.55
C TYR A 119 -4.69 -15.15 6.88
N GLY A 120 -5.09 -16.43 6.94
CA GLY A 120 -6.34 -16.93 6.36
C GLY A 120 -6.29 -17.17 4.85
N ASN A 121 -5.15 -16.96 4.19
CA ASN A 121 -5.01 -17.22 2.75
C ASN A 121 -4.88 -18.72 2.47
N ILE A 122 -5.31 -19.17 1.29
CA ILE A 122 -5.05 -20.56 0.85
C ILE A 122 -3.54 -20.78 0.79
N ASN A 123 -3.07 -21.88 1.37
CA ASN A 123 -1.67 -22.25 1.37
C ASN A 123 -1.16 -22.37 -0.08
N ARG A 124 0.00 -21.75 -0.37
CA ARG A 124 0.58 -21.72 -1.72
C ARG A 124 0.82 -23.10 -2.31
N GLY A 125 1.11 -24.12 -1.50
CA GLY A 125 1.28 -25.49 -1.99
C GLY A 125 0.00 -26.12 -2.56
N GLN A 126 -1.18 -25.52 -2.31
CA GLN A 126 -2.45 -25.95 -2.90
C GLN A 126 -2.85 -25.11 -4.14
N LEU A 127 -2.08 -24.08 -4.48
CA LEU A 127 -2.33 -23.15 -5.58
C LEU A 127 -1.33 -23.31 -6.74
N GLN A 128 -0.42 -24.28 -6.65
CA GLN A 128 0.59 -24.60 -7.66
C GLN A 128 0.02 -25.49 -8.77
#